data_AF-A0A1W9X4D1-F1
#
_entry.id   AF-A0A1W9X4D1-F1
#
_cell.length_a   1.000
_cell.length_b   1.000
_cell.length_c   1.000
_cell.angle_alpha   90.00
_cell.angle_beta   90.00
_cell.angle_gamma   90.00
#
_symmetry.space_group_name_H-M   'P 1'
#
loop_
_entity.id
_entity.type
_entity.pdbx_description
1 polymer ?
#
loop_
_entity_poly.entity_id
_entity_poly.type
_entity_poly.pdbx_seq_one_letter_code
_entity_poly.pdbx_strand_id
1 'polypeptide(L)'
;MQASLQAMQTLSIKELLKIAHSQVPTAQQQRHLVLLEYHQKNESMELQERQELRELGQAADQLMLKKAYAWALLRWRGYRIPALDELPLT
;
A
#
# COMPACT_ATOMS: atom_id res chain seq x y z
N MET A 1 -1.59 -14.74 -0.17
CA MET A 1 -2.06 -13.53 0.55
C MET A 1 -2.63 -13.82 1.94
N GLN A 2 -3.44 -14.86 2.15
CA GLN A 2 -4.06 -15.15 3.46
C GLN A 2 -3.05 -15.44 4.59
N ALA A 3 -1.97 -16.18 4.32
CA ALA A 3 -0.95 -16.51 5.32
C ALA A 3 -0.26 -15.27 5.92
N SER A 4 -0.02 -14.23 5.09
CA SER A 4 0.57 -12.98 5.56
C SER A 4 -0.38 -12.19 6.46
N LEU A 5 -1.70 -12.27 6.24
CA LEU A 5 -2.70 -11.60 7.08
C LEU A 5 -2.91 -12.34 8.40
N GLN A 6 -2.90 -13.68 8.40
CA GLN A 6 -2.93 -14.45 9.65
C GLN A 6 -1.73 -14.15 10.54
N ALA A 7 -0.54 -14.03 9.95
CA ALA A 7 0.66 -13.60 10.69
C ALA A 7 0.50 -12.21 11.32
N MET A 8 -0.29 -11.30 10.72
CA MET A 8 -0.55 -9.99 11.31
C MET A 8 -1.40 -10.05 12.59
N GLN A 9 -2.19 -11.10 12.78
CA GLN A 9 -3.01 -11.27 13.99
C GLN A 9 -2.17 -11.51 15.24
N THR A 10 -0.94 -12.00 15.11
CA THR A 10 -0.02 -12.25 16.23
C THR A 10 0.94 -11.08 16.48
N LEU A 11 0.98 -10.09 15.59
CA LEU A 11 1.84 -8.91 15.72
C LEU A 11 1.41 -8.02 16.88
N SER A 12 2.38 -7.31 17.47
CA SER A 12 2.13 -6.31 18.51
C SER A 12 1.47 -5.04 17.94
N ILE A 13 0.85 -4.22 18.79
CA ILE A 13 0.26 -2.93 18.40
C ILE A 13 1.29 -2.04 17.69
N LYS A 14 2.55 -2.01 18.17
CA LYS A 14 3.63 -1.22 17.55
C LYS A 14 3.95 -1.67 16.13
N GLU A 15 3.96 -2.98 15.88
CA GLU A 15 4.22 -3.54 14.54
C GLU A 15 3.04 -3.30 13.59
N LEU A 16 1.81 -3.45 14.10
CA LEU A 16 0.61 -3.10 13.34
C LEU A 16 0.60 -1.62 12.96
N LEU A 17 1.01 -0.72 13.86
CA LEU A 17 1.18 0.70 13.55
C LEU A 17 2.24 0.94 12.48
N LYS A 18 3.41 0.29 12.56
CA LYS A 18 4.44 0.40 11.49
C LYS A 18 3.89 0.01 10.13
N ILE A 19 3.08 -1.06 10.06
CA ILE A 19 2.44 -1.49 8.81
C ILE A 19 1.35 -0.49 8.40
N ALA A 20 0.51 -0.04 9.34
CA ALA A 20 -0.55 0.93 9.08
C ALA A 20 -0.03 2.28 8.57
N HIS A 21 1.14 2.71 9.03
CA HIS A 21 1.83 3.92 8.60
C HIS A 21 2.82 3.69 7.44
N SER A 22 3.01 2.44 6.99
CA SER A 22 3.90 2.16 5.86
C SER A 22 3.39 2.86 4.59
N GLN A 23 4.34 3.30 3.76
CA GLN A 23 4.07 3.99 2.52
C GLN A 23 4.71 3.23 1.36
N VAL A 24 4.09 3.31 0.18
CA VAL A 24 4.75 2.89 -1.05
C VAL A 24 5.94 3.82 -1.25
N PRO A 25 7.16 3.31 -1.47
CA PRO A 25 8.34 4.14 -1.71
C PRO A 25 8.07 5.20 -2.77
N THR A 26 8.50 6.44 -2.54
CA THR A 26 8.27 7.57 -3.45
C THR A 26 8.77 7.26 -4.87
N ALA A 27 9.88 6.55 -5.00
CA ALA A 27 10.43 6.11 -6.29
C ALA A 27 9.45 5.19 -7.05
N GLN A 28 8.75 4.29 -6.37
CA GLN A 28 7.75 3.41 -7.00
C GLN A 28 6.49 4.19 -7.41
N GLN A 29 6.05 5.16 -6.60
CA GLN A 29 4.94 6.04 -6.95
C GLN A 29 5.26 6.90 -8.18
N GLN A 30 6.43 7.53 -8.18
CA GLN A 30 6.91 8.34 -9.31
C GLN A 30 7.02 7.50 -10.58
N ARG A 31 7.58 6.30 -10.48
CA ARG A 31 7.67 5.36 -11.62
C ARG A 31 6.29 4.99 -12.16
N HIS A 32 5.32 4.72 -11.28
CA HIS A 32 3.95 4.41 -11.68
C HIS A 32 3.28 5.59 -12.41
N LEU A 33 3.45 6.82 -11.90
CA LEU A 33 2.92 8.03 -12.54
C LEU A 33 3.55 8.29 -13.91
N VAL A 34 4.87 8.13 -14.04
CA VAL A 34 5.58 8.28 -15.32
C VAL A 34 5.08 7.26 -16.35
N LEU A 35 4.89 6.00 -15.94
CA LEU A 35 4.35 4.96 -16.83
C LEU A 35 2.89 5.23 -17.24
N LEU A 36 2.06 5.77 -16.33
CA LEU A 36 0.69 6.18 -16.65
C LEU A 36 0.67 7.35 -17.64
N GLU A 37 1.52 8.35 -17.44
CA GLU A 37 1.61 9.50 -18.34
C GLU A 37 2.15 9.10 -19.72
N TYR A 38 3.13 8.20 -19.75
CA TYR A 38 3.64 7.62 -20.99
C TYR A 38 2.56 6.84 -21.74
N HIS A 39 1.75 6.04 -21.03
CA HIS A 39 0.62 5.32 -21.63
C HIS A 39 -0.47 6.26 -22.15
N GLN A 40 -0.75 7.37 -21.45
CA GLN A 40 -1.75 8.33 -21.91
C GLN A 40 -1.31 9.03 -23.20
N LYS A 41 -0.01 9.21 -23.41
CA LYS A 41 0.57 9.87 -24.59
C LYS A 41 0.88 8.90 -25.74
N ASN A 42 1.07 7.61 -25.46
CA ASN A 42 1.45 6.60 -26.45
C ASN A 42 0.42 5.46 -26.47
N GLU A 43 -0.29 5.34 -27.60
CA GLU A 43 -1.33 4.33 -27.82
C GLU A 43 -0.78 2.88 -27.83
N SER A 44 0.51 2.73 -28.16
CA SER A 44 1.26 1.47 -28.16
C SER A 44 2.26 1.43 -27.00
N MET A 45 1.93 0.68 -25.95
CA MET A 45 2.90 0.29 -24.91
C MET A 45 3.60 -1.01 -25.27
N GLU A 46 4.87 -1.12 -24.90
CA GLU A 46 5.56 -2.41 -24.89
C GLU A 46 4.96 -3.33 -23.82
N LEU A 47 4.98 -4.63 -24.10
CA LEU A 47 4.44 -5.65 -23.20
C LEU A 47 5.12 -5.60 -21.82
N GLN A 48 6.41 -5.24 -21.79
CA GLN A 48 7.21 -5.15 -20.58
C GLN A 48 6.78 -3.99 -19.68
N GLU A 49 6.47 -2.83 -20.25
CA GLU A 49 6.00 -1.65 -19.51
C GLU A 49 4.60 -1.89 -18.92
N ARG A 50 3.73 -2.59 -19.66
CA ARG A 50 2.41 -3.01 -19.15
C ARG A 50 2.51 -4.00 -18.00
N GLN A 51 3.51 -4.87 -18.05
CA GLN A 51 3.79 -5.81 -16.97
C GLN A 51 4.31 -5.06 -15.73
N GLU A 52 5.27 -4.15 -15.91
CA GLU A 52 5.81 -3.31 -14.83
C GLU A 52 4.71 -2.46 -14.17
N LEU A 53 3.83 -1.83 -14.97
CA LEU A 53 2.69 -1.06 -14.45
C LEU A 53 1.74 -1.92 -13.60
N ARG A 54 1.44 -3.14 -14.06
CA ARG A 54 0.58 -4.08 -13.31
C ARG A 54 1.23 -4.54 -12.02
N GLU A 55 2.52 -4.84 -12.03
CA GLU A 55 3.26 -5.25 -10.83
C GLU A 55 3.32 -4.12 -9.80
N LEU A 56 3.58 -2.88 -10.23
CA LEU A 56 3.57 -1.70 -9.37
C LEU A 56 2.17 -1.46 -8.77
N GLY A 57 1.12 -1.58 -9.58
CA GLY A 57 -0.26 -1.48 -9.11
C GLY A 57 -0.62 -2.54 -8.08
N GLN A 58 -0.30 -3.81 -8.39
CA GLN A 58 -0.53 -4.92 -7.46
C GLN A 58 0.26 -4.76 -6.16
N ALA A 59 1.49 -4.27 -6.19
CA ALA A 59 2.27 -4.00 -4.99
C ALA A 59 1.64 -2.91 -4.12
N ALA A 60 1.12 -1.84 -4.75
CA ALA A 60 0.40 -0.77 -4.06
C ALA A 60 -0.90 -1.29 -3.43
N ASP A 61 -1.70 -2.07 -4.17
CA ASP A 61 -2.95 -2.67 -3.69
C ASP A 61 -2.70 -3.61 -2.51
N GLN A 62 -1.65 -4.44 -2.59
CA GLN A 62 -1.24 -5.32 -1.50
C GLN A 62 -0.85 -4.54 -0.25
N LEU A 63 -0.15 -3.41 -0.41
CA LEU A 63 0.19 -2.55 0.72
C LEU A 63 -1.08 -1.92 1.31
N MET A 64 -2.01 -1.44 0.47
CA MET A 64 -3.27 -0.86 0.91
C MET A 64 -4.10 -1.87 1.72
N LEU A 65 -4.21 -3.11 1.25
CA LEU A 65 -4.87 -4.20 1.97
C LEU A 65 -4.24 -4.48 3.33
N LYS A 66 -2.89 -4.55 3.40
CA LYS A 66 -2.18 -4.74 4.67
C LYS A 66 -2.43 -3.58 5.63
N LYS A 67 -2.43 -2.34 5.14
CA LYS A 67 -2.72 -1.15 5.96
C LYS A 67 -4.14 -1.18 6.51
N ALA A 68 -5.13 -1.45 5.66
CA ALA A 68 -6.53 -1.56 6.05
C ALA A 68 -6.73 -2.65 7.11
N TYR A 69 -6.09 -3.81 6.92
CA TYR A 69 -6.15 -4.92 7.87
C TYR A 69 -5.47 -4.59 9.20
N ALA A 70 -4.32 -3.91 9.18
CA ALA A 70 -3.64 -3.43 10.38
C ALA A 70 -4.54 -2.47 11.18
N TRP A 71 -5.18 -1.50 10.50
CA TRP A 71 -6.13 -0.59 11.13
C TRP A 71 -7.35 -1.31 11.72
N ALA A 72 -7.89 -2.31 11.01
CA ALA A 72 -8.99 -3.13 11.51
C ALA A 72 -8.60 -3.90 12.79
N LEU A 73 -7.41 -4.50 12.81
CA LEU A 73 -6.88 -5.20 14.00
C LEU A 73 -6.62 -4.24 15.17
N LEU A 74 -6.06 -3.06 14.91
CA LEU A 74 -5.85 -2.03 15.92
C LEU A 74 -7.18 -1.60 16.55
N ARG A 75 -8.20 -1.35 15.73
CA ARG A 75 -9.55 -1.02 16.19
C ARG A 75 -10.16 -2.13 17.03
N TRP A 76 -10.04 -3.38 16.58
CA TRP A 76 -10.58 -4.54 17.30
C TRP A 76 -9.92 -4.74 18.67
N ARG A 77 -8.64 -4.36 18.79
CA ARG A 77 -7.89 -4.38 20.06
C ARG A 77 -8.10 -3.14 20.94
N GLY A 78 -9.05 -2.27 20.60
CA GLY A 78 -9.39 -1.08 21.38
C GLY A 78 -8.42 0.10 21.18
N TYR A 79 -7.55 0.06 20.17
CA TYR A 79 -6.69 1.19 19.83
C TYR A 79 -7.52 2.30 19.16
N ARG A 80 -7.34 3.54 19.63
CA ARG A 80 -7.98 4.70 19.01
C ARG A 80 -7.36 4.93 17.64
N ILE A 81 -8.17 4.80 16.58
CA ILE A 81 -7.75 5.22 15.24
C ILE A 81 -7.60 6.75 15.29
N PRO A 82 -6.41 7.30 15.00
CA PRO A 82 -6.22 8.74 14.86
C PRO A 82 -7.14 9.25 13.77
N ALA A 83 -7.69 10.44 13.96
CA ALA A 83 -8.46 11.08 12.90
C ALA A 83 -7.55 11.36 11.68
N LEU A 84 -8.14 11.57 10.49
CA LEU A 84 -7.37 11.69 9.24
C LEU A 84 -6.33 12.82 9.31
N ASP A 85 -6.64 13.86 10.08
CA ASP A 85 -5.85 15.03 10.46
C ASP A 85 -4.69 14.74 11.43
N GLU A 86 -4.72 13.59 12.13
CA GLU A 86 -3.66 13.14 13.04
C GLU A 86 -2.70 12.13 12.37
N LEU A 87 -2.99 11.70 11.15
CA LEU A 87 -2.08 10.88 10.36
C LEU A 87 -0.97 11.76 9.77
N PRO A 88 0.31 11.38 9.89
CA PRO A 88 1.40 12.18 9.32
C PRO A 88 1.24 12.29 7.80
N LEU A 89 0.88 13.49 7.35
CA LEU A 89 0.98 13.95 5.97
C LEU A 89 2.45 14.30 5.70
N THR A 90 3.28 13.29 5.46
CA THR A 90 4.68 13.49 5.02
C THR A 90 5.09 12.40 4.06
#